data_AF-A0A4P7NB53-F1
#
_entry.id   AF-A0A4P7NB53-F1
#
_cell.length_a   1.000
_cell.length_b   1.000
_cell.length_c   1.000
_cell.angle_alpha   90.00
_cell.angle_beta   90.00
_cell.angle_gamma   90.00
#
_symmetry.space_group_name_H-M   'P 1'
#
loop_
_entity.id
_entity.type
_entity.pdbx_description
1 polymer ?
#
loop_
_entity_poly.entity_id
_entity_poly.type
_entity_poly.pdbx_seq_one_letter_code
_entity_poly.pdbx_strand_id
1 'polypeptide(L)'
;MSFQQHVPMEPGNPGHNTDPWISTSADYEWVRGYLGRHKKGRTAYIYYIKTAGLKNVLDIAEEYKKIGEPYTLAVEAEIAVKDFIPWSHIKHWDTYQINTDGNITRIR
;
A
#
# COMPACT_ATOMS: atom_id res chain seq x y z
N MET A 1 -13.84 9.27 6.22
CA MET A 1 -13.76 7.86 5.82
C MET A 1 -13.10 7.05 6.93
N SER A 2 -13.74 5.95 7.37
CA SER A 2 -13.15 4.98 8.31
C SER A 2 -12.28 3.96 7.56
N PHE A 3 -11.48 3.16 8.28
CA PHE A 3 -10.69 2.10 7.63
C PHE A 3 -11.60 1.03 6.99
N GLN A 4 -12.74 0.71 7.60
CA GLN A 4 -13.73 -0.22 7.03
C GLN A 4 -14.31 0.26 5.70
N GLN A 5 -14.34 1.58 5.46
CA GLN A 5 -14.76 2.15 4.17
C GLN A 5 -13.62 2.19 3.14
N HIS A 6 -12.38 2.32 3.61
CA HIS A 6 -11.17 2.38 2.79
C HIS A 6 -10.77 1.01 2.22
N VAL A 7 -10.70 0.00 3.07
CA VAL A 7 -10.18 -1.33 2.73
C VAL A 7 -10.89 -1.99 1.52
N PRO A 8 -12.23 -1.90 1.36
CA PRO A 8 -12.91 -2.43 0.18
C PRO A 8 -12.99 -1.44 -1.00
N MET A 9 -12.31 -0.29 -0.94
CA MET A 9 -12.40 0.76 -1.95
C MET A 9 -11.65 0.38 -3.22
N GLU A 10 -12.39 0.15 -4.31
CA GLU A 10 -11.82 -0.19 -5.61
C GLU A 10 -11.81 1.02 -6.57
N PRO A 11 -10.87 1.07 -7.53
CA PRO A 11 -10.90 2.06 -8.60
C PRO A 11 -12.24 2.05 -9.35
N GLY A 12 -12.91 3.20 -9.37
CA GLY A 12 -14.23 3.36 -10.02
C GLY A 12 -15.41 3.43 -9.05
N ASN A 13 -15.23 3.08 -7.78
CA ASN A 13 -16.26 3.27 -6.77
C ASN A 13 -16.39 4.77 -6.39
N PRO A 14 -17.63 5.27 -6.13
CA PRO A 14 -17.82 6.61 -5.61
C PRO A 14 -17.02 6.82 -4.31
N GLY A 15 -16.22 7.88 -4.27
CA GLY A 15 -15.39 8.21 -3.12
C GLY A 15 -13.94 7.73 -3.20
N HIS A 16 -13.57 6.85 -4.14
CA HIS A 16 -12.19 6.37 -4.32
C HIS A 16 -11.19 7.53 -4.49
N ASN A 17 -11.52 8.52 -5.31
CA ASN A 17 -10.64 9.68 -5.55
C ASN A 17 -10.58 10.67 -4.38
N THR A 18 -11.43 10.48 -3.37
CA THR A 18 -11.47 11.29 -2.13
C THR A 18 -11.09 10.46 -0.91
N ASP A 19 -10.61 9.23 -1.12
CA ASP A 19 -10.11 8.38 -0.06
C ASP A 19 -8.86 9.03 0.56
N PRO A 20 -8.88 9.40 1.85
CA PRO A 20 -7.74 10.05 2.48
C PRO A 20 -6.63 9.07 2.85
N TRP A 21 -6.83 7.77 2.71
CA TRP A 21 -5.88 6.76 3.14
C TRP A 21 -4.88 6.44 2.04
N ILE A 22 -3.61 6.43 2.43
CA ILE A 22 -2.50 5.97 1.62
C ILE A 22 -2.21 4.54 2.05
N SER A 23 -2.56 3.59 1.19
CA SER A 23 -2.29 2.17 1.40
C SER A 23 -0.78 1.90 1.26
N THR A 24 -0.21 1.25 2.27
CA THR A 24 1.18 0.76 2.28
C THR A 24 1.22 -0.65 2.86
N SER A 25 2.31 -1.38 2.68
CA SER A 25 2.43 -2.76 3.15
C SER A 25 3.73 -2.98 3.93
N ALA A 26 3.65 -3.81 4.97
CA ALA A 26 4.81 -4.32 5.68
C ALA A 26 5.49 -5.51 4.96
N ASP A 27 4.86 -6.08 3.92
CA ASP A 27 5.40 -7.19 3.13
C ASP A 27 5.92 -6.69 1.78
N TYR A 28 7.25 -6.63 1.68
CA TYR A 28 7.94 -6.21 0.47
C TYR A 28 7.68 -7.13 -0.73
N GLU A 29 7.63 -8.46 -0.53
CA GLU A 29 7.41 -9.40 -1.63
C GLU A 29 5.97 -9.34 -2.13
N TRP A 30 5.01 -9.07 -1.24
CA TRP A 30 3.64 -8.78 -1.63
C TRP A 30 3.56 -7.57 -2.57
N VAL A 31 4.18 -6.44 -2.19
CA VAL A 31 4.21 -5.22 -3.01
C VAL A 31 4.92 -5.49 -4.34
N ARG A 32 6.05 -6.18 -4.33
CA ARG A 32 6.77 -6.55 -5.54
C ARG A 32 5.88 -7.40 -6.46
N GLY A 33 5.23 -8.43 -5.93
CA GLY A 33 4.27 -9.24 -6.69
C GLY A 33 3.11 -8.42 -7.25
N TYR A 34 2.58 -7.46 -6.49
CA TYR A 34 1.53 -6.54 -6.94
C TYR A 34 1.97 -5.74 -8.16
N LEU A 35 3.21 -5.23 -8.19
CA LEU A 35 3.74 -4.51 -9.35
C LEU A 35 3.70 -5.37 -10.63
N GLY A 36 4.13 -6.63 -10.55
CA GLY A 36 4.12 -7.56 -11.69
C GLY A 36 2.71 -7.87 -12.22
N ARG A 37 1.72 -7.93 -11.33
CA ARG A 37 0.31 -8.16 -11.70
C ARG A 37 -0.35 -6.93 -12.31
N HIS A 38 -0.08 -5.73 -11.76
CA HIS A 38 -0.89 -4.54 -12.03
C HIS A 38 -0.20 -3.41 -12.78
N LYS A 39 1.13 -3.46 -12.97
CA LYS A 39 1.91 -2.35 -13.58
C LYS A 39 2.70 -2.78 -14.82
N LYS A 40 2.23 -3.80 -15.55
CA LYS A 40 2.86 -4.33 -16.77
C LYS A 40 3.19 -3.24 -17.79
N GLY A 41 4.40 -3.30 -18.35
CA GLY A 41 4.90 -2.35 -19.35
C GLY A 41 5.24 -0.96 -18.79
N ARG A 42 5.38 -0.80 -17.47
CA ARG A 42 5.66 0.48 -16.82
C ARG A 42 6.91 0.42 -15.95
N THR A 43 7.47 1.59 -15.66
CA THR A 43 8.41 1.77 -14.55
C THR A 43 7.62 2.00 -13.27
N ALA A 44 8.00 1.35 -12.18
CA ALA A 44 7.41 1.54 -10.86
C ALA A 44 8.46 1.65 -9.77
N TYR A 45 8.01 2.07 -8.59
CA TYR A 45 8.85 2.38 -7.45
C TYR A 45 8.30 1.68 -6.21
N ILE A 46 9.18 1.15 -5.38
CA ILE A 46 8.84 0.72 -4.03
C ILE A 46 9.55 1.67 -3.07
N TYR A 47 8.76 2.44 -2.31
CA TYR A 47 9.28 3.40 -1.33
C TYR A 47 9.41 2.74 0.04
N TYR A 48 10.56 2.91 0.68
CA TYR A 48 10.80 2.41 2.02
C TYR A 48 10.48 3.49 3.06
N ILE A 49 9.42 3.26 3.82
CA ILE A 49 8.82 4.25 4.70
C ILE A 49 9.20 3.98 6.15
N LYS A 50 9.72 5.00 6.85
CA LYS A 50 9.93 4.97 8.29
C LYS A 50 8.62 5.27 9.01
N THR A 51 8.00 4.27 9.61
CA THR A 51 6.75 4.45 10.37
C THR A 51 6.95 5.13 11.73
N ALA A 52 8.13 4.97 12.34
CA ALA A 52 8.42 5.61 13.63
C ALA A 52 8.32 7.14 13.55
N GLY A 53 7.42 7.71 14.35
CA GLY A 53 7.12 9.15 14.39
C GLY A 53 6.11 9.62 13.35
N LEU A 54 5.62 8.74 12.47
CA LEU A 54 4.56 9.06 11.51
C LEU A 54 3.22 9.13 12.26
N LYS A 55 2.36 10.07 11.89
CA LYS A 55 1.05 10.28 12.51
C LYS A 55 -0.05 9.56 11.71
N ASN A 56 -1.18 9.28 12.35
CA ASN A 56 -2.37 8.70 11.72
C ASN A 56 -2.09 7.38 10.97
N VAL A 57 -1.31 6.50 11.58
CA VAL A 57 -0.94 5.19 11.04
C VAL A 57 -1.80 4.12 11.71
N LEU A 58 -2.40 3.25 10.91
CA LEU A 58 -3.16 2.08 11.38
C LEU A 58 -2.55 0.80 10.82
N ASP A 59 -2.40 -0.20 11.69
CA ASP A 59 -2.25 -1.59 11.27
C ASP A 59 -3.66 -2.14 11.04
N ILE A 60 -4.02 -2.38 9.78
CA ILE A 60 -5.40 -2.71 9.41
C ILE A 60 -5.84 -4.03 10.04
N ALA A 61 -4.93 -5.02 10.13
CA ALA A 61 -5.26 -6.31 10.73
C ALA A 61 -5.57 -6.17 12.22
N GLU A 62 -4.79 -5.38 12.95
CA GLU A 62 -5.07 -5.10 14.36
C GLU A 62 -6.35 -4.27 14.56
N GLU A 63 -6.69 -3.35 13.66
CA GLU A 63 -7.96 -2.61 13.73
C GLU A 63 -9.19 -3.50 13.52
N TYR A 64 -9.16 -4.41 12.54
CA TYR A 64 -10.24 -5.40 12.35
C TYR A 64 -10.38 -6.34 13.57
N LYS A 65 -9.25 -6.78 14.13
CA LYS A 65 -9.23 -7.60 15.34
C LYS A 65 -9.84 -6.89 16.55
N LYS A 66 -9.57 -5.58 16.73
CA LYS A 66 -10.15 -4.79 17.83
C LYS A 66 -11.68 -4.72 17.77
N ILE A 67 -12.25 -4.66 16.57
CA ILE A 67 -13.70 -4.60 16.37
C ILE A 67 -14.36 -5.98 16.25
N GLY A 68 -13.57 -7.06 16.25
CA GLY A 68 -14.06 -8.44 16.17
C GLY A 68 -14.60 -8.82 14.79
N GLU A 69 -14.18 -8.13 13.72
CA GLU A 69 -14.61 -8.41 12.35
C GLU A 69 -13.51 -9.18 11.57
N PRO A 70 -13.90 -10.06 10.62
CA PRO A 70 -12.92 -10.77 9.79
C PRO A 70 -12.23 -9.83 8.81
N TYR A 71 -10.90 -9.90 8.73
CA TYR A 71 -10.12 -9.21 7.71
C TYR A 71 -9.74 -10.14 6.56
N THR A 72 -10.32 -9.93 5.38
CA THR A 72 -10.13 -10.80 4.20
C THR A 72 -8.86 -10.52 3.41
N LEU A 73 -8.22 -9.36 3.62
CA LEU A 73 -7.00 -8.93 2.91
C LEU A 73 -5.76 -8.97 3.80
N ALA A 74 -5.74 -9.82 4.84
CA ALA A 74 -4.62 -9.94 5.77
C ALA A 74 -3.26 -10.26 5.11
N VAL A 75 -3.29 -10.93 3.95
CA VAL A 75 -2.08 -11.23 3.15
C VAL A 75 -1.36 -9.97 2.66
N GLU A 76 -2.06 -8.85 2.57
CA GLU A 76 -1.47 -7.59 2.11
C GLU A 76 -0.58 -6.94 3.17
N ALA A 77 -0.67 -7.38 4.43
CA ALA A 77 0.05 -6.81 5.57
C ALA A 77 -0.06 -5.28 5.59
N GLU A 78 -1.29 -4.77 5.38
CA GLU A 78 -1.52 -3.35 5.15
C GLU A 78 -1.29 -2.50 6.40
N ILE A 79 -0.49 -1.46 6.22
CA ILE A 79 -0.32 -0.35 7.14
C ILE A 79 -0.86 0.91 6.44
N ALA A 80 -2.04 1.37 6.83
CA ALA A 80 -2.67 2.53 6.21
C ALA A 80 -2.24 3.82 6.90
N VAL A 81 -1.85 4.84 6.12
CA VAL A 81 -1.53 6.17 6.63
C VAL A 81 -2.56 7.17 6.14
N LYS A 82 -3.17 7.91 7.06
CA LYS A 82 -4.16 8.91 6.69
C LYS A 82 -3.51 10.24 6.28
N ASP A 83 -4.06 10.83 5.23
CA ASP A 83 -3.80 12.16 4.68
C ASP A 83 -2.43 12.34 4.00
N PHE A 84 -1.32 12.06 4.70
CA PHE A 84 0.00 12.44 4.20
C PHE A 84 1.17 11.62 4.78
N ILE A 85 2.11 11.23 3.92
CA ILE A 85 3.42 10.70 4.30
C ILE A 85 4.49 11.74 3.92
N PRO A 86 5.16 12.38 4.90
CA PRO A 86 6.21 13.35 4.59
C PRO A 86 7.42 12.71 3.91
N TRP A 87 8.05 13.44 3.00
CA TRP A 87 9.29 12.99 2.34
C TRP A 87 10.42 12.64 3.33
N SER A 88 10.47 13.28 4.51
CA SER A 88 11.43 12.95 5.58
C SER A 88 11.25 11.54 6.15
N HIS A 89 10.11 10.89 5.90
CA HIS A 89 9.86 9.50 6.27
C HIS A 89 10.24 8.51 5.16
N ILE A 90 10.56 8.97 3.95
CA ILE A 90 11.04 8.10 2.87
C ILE A 90 12.55 7.92 3.03
N LYS A 91 12.99 6.70 3.32
CA LYS A 91 14.43 6.39 3.52
C LYS A 91 15.17 6.26 2.19
N HIS A 92 14.56 5.54 1.25
CA HIS A 92 15.02 5.31 -0.11
C HIS A 92 13.87 4.71 -0.92
N TRP A 93 14.12 4.46 -2.20
CA TRP A 93 13.22 3.70 -3.05
C TRP A 93 14.00 2.82 -4.02
N ASP A 94 13.40 1.68 -4.34
CA ASP A 94 13.85 0.82 -5.43
C ASP A 94 13.10 1.19 -6.70
N THR A 95 13.77 1.08 -7.85
CA THR A 95 13.13 1.30 -9.15
C THR A 95 13.07 0.01 -9.93
N TYR A 96 11.89 -0.28 -10.49
CA TYR A 96 11.59 -1.49 -11.24
C TYR A 96 11.15 -1.18 -12.65
N GLN A 97 11.70 -1.92 -13.61
CA GLN A 97 11.06 -2.11 -14.91
C GLN A 97 10.15 -3.33 -14.82
N ILE A 98 8.85 -3.14 -15.10
CA ILE A 98 7.91 -4.26 -15.25
C ILE A 98 7.70 -4.51 -16.75
N ASN A 99 8.07 -5.71 -17.18
CA ASN A 99 7.88 -6.15 -18.56
C ASN A 99 6.39 -6.36 -18.87
N THR A 100 6.06 -6.52 -20.16
CA THR A 100 4.68 -6.74 -20.62
C THR A 100 4.11 -8.09 -20.16
N ASP A 101 4.97 -9.07 -19.86
CA ASP A 101 4.60 -10.37 -19.29
C ASP A 101 4.41 -10.31 -17.75
N GLY A 102 4.81 -9.22 -17.10
CA GLY A 102 4.77 -9.06 -15.64
C GLY A 102 6.08 -9.43 -14.94
N ASN A 103 7.12 -9.84 -15.67
CA ASN A 103 8.45 -10.04 -15.09
C ASN A 103 9.02 -8.72 -14.59
N ILE A 104 9.67 -8.77 -13.43
CA ILE A 104 10.12 -7.60 -12.69
C ILE A 104 11.65 -7.59 -12.67
N THR A 105 12.25 -6.49 -13.12
CA THR A 105 13.70 -6.29 -13.06
C THR A 105 13.99 -5.03 -12.26
N ARG A 106 14.80 -5.16 -11.21
CA ARG A 106 15.31 -3.99 -10.47
C ARG A 106 16.34 -3.28 -11.34
N ILE A 107 16.19 -1.97 -11.50
CA ILE A 107 17.09 -1.14 -12.31
C ILE A 107 17.86 -0.09 -11.50
N ARG A 108 17.44 0.19 -10.26
CA ARG A 108 18.16 1.03 -9.29
C ARG A 108 17.74 0.68 -7.86
#